data_AF-A0AAP3SDX3-F1
#
_entry.id   AF-A0AAP3SDX3-F1
#
_cell.length_a   1.000
_cell.length_b   1.000
_cell.length_c   1.000
_cell.angle_alpha   90.00
_cell.angle_beta   90.00
_cell.angle_gamma   90.00
#
_symmetry.space_group_name_H-M   'P 1'
#
loop_
_entity.id
_entity.type
_entity.pdbx_description
1 polymer ?
#
loop_
_entity_poly.entity_id
_entity_poly.type
_entity_poly.pdbx_seq_one_letter_code
_entity_poly.pdbx_strand_id
1 'polypeptide(L)' 'MTNICTKVTVRKRPIKNGQVSLYLDFYPPVRHPKTGKPTRREYLGIYIYANPSDKFEAEFNKTMLRNAELIKCRRTEA' A
#
# COMPACT_ATOMS: atom_id res chain seq x y z
N MET A 1 -11.73 -19.36 -16.81
CA MET A 1 -11.02 -18.64 -15.73
C MET A 1 -10.85 -17.21 -16.19
N THR A 2 -11.62 -16.27 -15.66
CA THR A 2 -11.45 -14.85 -16.02
C THR A 2 -10.15 -14.36 -15.41
N ASN A 3 -9.09 -14.30 -16.22
CA ASN A 3 -7.85 -13.60 -15.90
C ASN A 3 -8.16 -12.11 -15.87
N ILE A 4 -8.82 -11.64 -14.81
CA ILE A 4 -9.00 -10.22 -14.62
C ILE A 4 -7.66 -9.72 -14.11
N CYS A 5 -6.91 -9.07 -15.00
CA CYS A 5 -5.67 -8.38 -14.66
C CYS A 5 -5.98 -7.38 -13.55
N THR A 6 -5.69 -7.77 -12.31
CA THR A 6 -6.03 -6.97 -11.14
C THR A 6 -5.04 -5.83 -11.05
N LYS A 7 -5.54 -4.60 -11.17
CA LYS A 7 -4.71 -3.41 -11.03
C LYS A 7 -4.43 -3.19 -9.55
N VAL A 8 -3.15 -3.25 -9.17
CA VAL A 8 -2.68 -2.95 -7.82
C VAL A 8 -2.06 -1.55 -7.80
N THR A 9 -2.57 -0.67 -6.94
CA THR A 9 -2.03 0.69 -6.76
C THR A 9 -1.69 0.97 -5.31
N VAL A 10 -0.51 1.54 -5.05
CA VAL A 10 -0.17 2.06 -3.72
C VAL A 10 -0.88 3.40 -3.55
N ARG A 11 -1.67 3.52 -2.49
CA ARG A 11 -2.41 4.73 -2.14
C ARG A 11 -1.97 5.20 -0.76
N LYS A 12 -2.12 6.51 -0.57
CA LYS A 12 -1.80 7.23 0.67
C LYS A 12 -3.11 7.57 1.39
N ARG A 13 -3.15 7.38 2.71
CA ARG A 13 -4.26 7.82 3.57
C ARG A 13 -3.71 8.58 4.76
N PRO A 14 -4.13 9.83 5.01
CA PRO A 14 -3.75 10.53 6.22
C PRO A 14 -4.31 9.81 7.46
N ILE A 15 -3.47 9.68 8.49
CA ILE A 15 -3.81 9.13 9.79
C ILE A 15 -3.53 10.18 10.88
N LYS A 16 -3.73 9.82 12.15
CA LYS A 16 -3.48 10.72 13.28
C LYS A 16 -1.99 11.10 13.35
N ASN A 17 -1.69 12.20 14.04
CA ASN A 17 -0.33 12.66 14.36
C ASN A 17 0.54 13.04 13.15
N GLY A 18 -0.06 13.58 12.07
CA GLY A 18 0.72 14.05 10.92
C GLY A 18 1.40 12.94 10.13
N GLN A 19 0.93 11.70 10.26
CA GLN A 19 1.42 10.55 9.51
C GLN A 19 0.45 10.19 8.38
N VAL A 20 0.97 9.49 7.37
CA VAL A 20 0.22 8.98 6.24
C VAL A 20 0.48 7.47 6.15
N SER A 21 -0.59 6.69 6.22
CA SER A 21 -0.52 5.24 6.04
C SER A 21 -0.57 4.87 4.56
N LEU A 22 0.21 3.87 4.18
CA LEU A 22 0.23 3.28 2.85
C LEU A 22 -0.64 2.02 2.80
N TYR A 23 -1.44 1.90 1.74
CA TYR A 23 -2.28 0.74 1.49
C TYR A 23 -2.31 0.41 -0.01
N LEU A 24 -2.58 -0.84 -0.35
CA LEU A 24 -2.83 -1.28 -1.71
C LEU A 24 -4.32 -1.19 -2.02
N ASP A 25 -4.67 -0.63 -3.17
CA ASP A 25 -6.01 -0.64 -3.75
C ASP A 25 -6.02 -1.59 -4.95
N PHE A 26 -6.87 -2.61 -4.90
CA PHE A 26 -7.06 -3.65 -5.91
C PHE A 26 -8.32 -3.36 -6.73
N TYR A 27 -8.20 -3.36 -8.06
CA TYR A 27 -9.34 -3.25 -8.95
C TYR A 27 -9.26 -4.26 -10.10
N PRO A 28 -10.21 -5.21 -10.21
CA PRO A 28 -11.36 -5.44 -9.31
C PRO A 28 -10.93 -5.96 -7.92
N PRO A 29 -11.86 -6.05 -6.94
CA PRO A 29 -11.55 -6.60 -5.61
C PRO A 29 -11.01 -8.04 -5.66
N VAL A 30 -10.01 -8.34 -4.85
CA VAL A 30 -9.37 -9.68 -4.73
C VAL A 30 -9.93 -10.45 -3.54
N ARG A 31 -9.82 -11.78 -3.52
CA ARG A 31 -10.23 -12.56 -2.34
C ARG A 31 -9.18 -12.42 -1.24
N HIS A 32 -9.62 -12.05 -0.04
CA HIS A 32 -8.74 -12.00 1.13
C HIS A 32 -8.30 -13.41 1.52
N PRO A 33 -6.98 -13.68 1.67
CA PRO A 33 -6.46 -15.05 1.82
C PRO A 33 -6.98 -15.79 3.06
N LYS A 34 -7.24 -15.05 4.15
CA LYS A 34 -7.75 -15.65 5.41
C LYS A 34 -9.26 -15.79 5.50
N THR A 35 -10.02 -14.92 4.83
CA THR A 35 -11.48 -14.82 5.05
C THR A 35 -12.27 -15.24 3.81
N GLY A 36 -11.62 -15.37 2.65
CA GLY A 36 -12.24 -15.67 1.36
C GLY A 36 -13.13 -14.54 0.80
N LYS A 37 -13.45 -13.52 1.61
CA LYS A 37 -14.29 -12.39 1.22
C LYS A 37 -13.55 -11.47 0.24
N PRO A 38 -14.25 -10.85 -0.72
CA PRO A 38 -13.65 -9.87 -1.60
C PRO A 38 -13.18 -8.66 -0.78
N THR A 39 -11.92 -8.28 -0.94
CA THR A 39 -11.31 -7.08 -0.40
C THR A 39 -10.77 -6.21 -1.53
N ARG A 40 -11.03 -4.91 -1.42
CA ARG A 40 -10.48 -3.90 -2.31
C ARG A 40 -9.20 -3.29 -1.77
N ARG A 41 -9.00 -3.32 -0.44
CA ARG A 41 -7.94 -2.58 0.23
C ARG A 41 -7.14 -3.50 1.13
N GLU A 42 -5.81 -3.38 1.07
CA GLU A 42 -4.89 -4.04 1.99
C GLU A 42 -4.00 -2.99 2.65
N TYR A 43 -4.12 -2.83 3.95
CA TYR A 43 -3.29 -1.91 4.73
C TYR A 43 -1.95 -2.57 5.01
N LEU A 44 -0.86 -1.89 4.61
CA LEU A 44 0.50 -2.44 4.72
C LEU A 44 1.10 -2.30 6.11
N GLY A 45 0.49 -1.51 7.00
CA GLY A 45 1.08 -1.11 8.27
C GLY A 45 2.27 -0.16 8.13
N ILE A 46 2.62 0.24 6.91
CA ILE A 46 3.68 1.20 6.61
C ILE A 46 3.12 2.62 6.74
N TYR A 47 3.88 3.49 7.39
CA TYR A 47 3.58 4.91 7.55
C TYR A 47 4.72 5.77 7.02
N ILE A 48 4.38 6.96 6.56
CA ILE A 48 5.30 8.02 6.15
C ILE A 48 4.91 9.33 6.85
N TYR A 49 5.87 10.22 7.05
CA TYR A 49 5.59 11.57 7.55
C TYR A 49 4.84 12.37 6.48
N ALA A 50 3.73 13.01 6.84
CA ALA A 50 2.95 13.84 5.92
C ALA A 50 3.76 15.04 5.43
N ASN A 51 4.47 15.69 6.35
CA ASN A 51 5.33 16.84 6.12
C ASN A 51 6.72 16.55 6.70
N PRO A 52 7.65 15.95 5.93
CA PRO A 52 9.01 15.74 6.39
C PRO A 52 9.71 17.10 6.54
N SER A 53 10.25 17.34 7.73
CA SER A 53 11.00 18.54 8.11
C SER A 53 12.51 18.35 7.98
N ASP A 54 12.99 17.14 8.31
CA ASP A 54 14.41 16.79 8.27
C ASP A 54 14.75 15.88 7.07
N LYS A 55 16.03 15.90 6.65
CA LYS A 55 16.56 15.00 5.62
C LYS A 55 16.40 13.54 6.03
N PHE A 56 16.49 13.23 7.32
CA PHE A 56 16.25 11.88 7.82
C PHE A 56 14.80 11.43 7.60
N GLU A 57 13.82 12.30 7.87
CA GLU A 57 12.39 12.02 7.64
C GLU A 57 12.09 11.84 6.15
N ALA A 58 12.74 12.63 5.28
CA ALA A 58 12.61 12.47 3.84
C ALA A 58 13.18 11.14 3.35
N GLU A 59 14.34 10.71 3.86
CA GLU A 59 14.96 9.44 3.49
C GLU A 59 14.18 8.23 4.03
N PHE A 60 13.63 8.36 5.24
CA PHE A 60 12.68 7.41 5.81
C PHE A 60 11.47 7.25 4.89
N ASN A 61 10.86 8.36 4.47
CA ASN A 61 9.71 8.34 3.55
C ASN A 61 10.02 7.64 2.23
N LYS A 62 11.20 7.90 1.63
CA LYS A 62 11.64 7.20 0.40
C LYS A 62 11.78 5.70 0.62
N THR A 63 12.42 5.30 1.71
CA THR A 63 12.62 3.88 2.05
C THR A 63 11.28 3.17 2.24
N MET A 64 10.35 3.81 2.97
CA MET A 64 9.01 3.27 3.21
C MET A 64 8.17 3.19 1.92
N LEU A 65 8.28 4.17 1.02
CA LEU A 65 7.62 4.13 -0.29
C LEU A 65 8.18 2.99 -1.16
N ARG A 66 9.51 2.82 -1.20
CA ARG A 66 10.16 1.73 -1.91
C ARG A 66 9.72 0.37 -1.37
N ASN A 67 9.60 0.22 -0.05
CA ASN A 67 9.07 -1.00 0.56
C ASN A 67 7.62 -1.27 0.12
N ALA A 68 6.76 -0.24 0.06
CA ALA A 68 5.40 -0.39 -0.42
C ALA A 68 5.33 -0.78 -1.91
N GLU A 69 6.23 -0.24 -2.75
CA GLU A 69 6.34 -0.63 -4.16
C GLU A 69 6.79 -2.08 -4.34
N LEU A 70 7.75 -2.55 -3.54
CA LEU A 70 8.17 -3.96 -3.56
C LEU A 70 7.01 -4.89 -3.22
N ILE A 71 6.19 -4.53 -2.22
CA ILE A 71 5.00 -5.31 -1.88
C ILE A 71 3.99 -5.28 -3.03
N LYS A 72 3.76 -4.11 -3.65
CA LYS A 72 2.89 -4.00 -4.83
C LYS A 72 3.35 -4.94 -5.96
N CYS A 73 4.64 -4.99 -6.30
CA CYS A 73 5.16 -5.88 -7.34
C CYS A 73 4.84 -7.35 -7.02
N ARG A 74 5.15 -7.80 -5.79
CA ARG A 74 4.83 -9.15 -5.32
C ARG A 74 3.34 -9.49 -5.40
N ARG A 75 2.45 -8.51 -5.19
CA ARG A 75 0.99 -8.71 -5.30
C ARG A 75 0.46 -8.67 -6.72
N THR A 76 1.22 -8.15 -7.66
CA THR A 76 0.86 -8.13 -9.08
C THR A 76 1.32 -9.42 -9.78
N GLU A 77 2.37 -10.06 -9.27
CA GLU A 77 2.92 -11.33 -9.77
C GLU A 77 2.17 -12.58 -9.26
N ALA A 78 1.41 -12.45 -8.17
CA ALA A 78 0.66 -13.54 -7.52
C ALA A 78 -0.75 -13.70 -8.08
#